data_AF-Q39YT6-F1
#
_entry.id   AF-Q39YT6-F1
#
_cell.length_a   1.000
_cell.length_b   1.000
_cell.length_c   1.000
_cell.angle_alpha   90.00
_cell.angle_beta   90.00
_cell.angle_gamma   90.00
#
_symmetry.space_group_name_H-M   'P 1'
#
loop_
_entity.id
_entity.type
_entity.pdbx_description
1 polymer ?
#
loop_
_entity_poly.entity_id
_entity_poly.type
_entity_poly.pdbx_seq_one_letter_code
_entity_poly.pdbx_strand_id
1 'polypeptide(L)'
;MEQLLTTHSLPALFGLSFLASTLVPIGSEWLLVTLLLKHHDPALAVGVATVGNWLGACTTYAIGMWGGPFLVRRVLRIDEATERRADRLYGRYGSWSLLFSWLPVIGDPLCLVGGILRVRFIRFSLLVGSGKLARYAFIAWITVRGM
;
A
#
# COMPACT_ATOMS: atom_id res chain seq x y z
N MET A 1 13.60 6.45 -21.85
CA MET A 1 12.72 6.43 -20.65
C MET A 1 11.29 6.85 -21.00
N GLU A 2 11.11 7.97 -21.71
CA GLU A 2 9.83 8.46 -22.26
C GLU A 2 9.05 7.41 -23.10
N GLN A 3 9.72 6.70 -24.03
CA GLN A 3 9.06 5.70 -24.90
C GLN A 3 8.61 4.42 -24.20
N LEU A 4 9.29 4.00 -23.13
CA LEU A 4 8.90 2.84 -22.29
C LEU A 4 7.64 3.15 -21.47
N LEU A 5 7.49 4.41 -21.03
CA LEU A 5 6.33 4.89 -20.30
C LEU A 5 5.10 5.04 -21.20
N THR A 6 5.23 5.28 -22.51
CA THR A 6 4.09 5.39 -23.43
C THR A 6 3.52 4.05 -23.87
N THR A 7 4.35 3.01 -24.02
CA THR A 7 3.90 1.69 -24.50
C THR A 7 3.51 0.76 -23.34
N HIS A 8 4.07 0.96 -22.14
CA HIS A 8 3.82 0.13 -20.95
C HIS A 8 3.45 0.95 -19.70
N SER A 9 2.79 2.10 -19.85
CA SER A 9 2.36 3.00 -18.76
C SER A 9 1.65 2.26 -17.63
N LEU A 10 0.62 1.48 -17.96
CA LEU A 10 -0.21 0.78 -16.98
C LEU A 10 0.51 -0.40 -16.29
N PRO A 11 1.21 -1.31 -17.01
CA PRO A 11 2.02 -2.35 -16.37
C PRO A 11 3.13 -1.79 -15.47
N ALA A 12 3.78 -0.69 -15.87
CA ALA A 12 4.80 -0.03 -15.06
C ALA A 12 4.18 0.58 -13.80
N LEU A 13 3.02 1.24 -13.92
CA LEU A 13 2.27 1.76 -12.77
C LEU A 13 1.85 0.66 -11.82
N PHE A 14 1.36 -0.47 -12.34
CA PHE A 14 1.02 -1.65 -11.55
C PHE A 14 2.23 -2.18 -10.80
N GLY A 15 3.34 -2.44 -11.51
CA GLY A 15 4.54 -3.02 -10.93
C GLY A 15 5.16 -2.11 -9.87
N LEU A 16 5.23 -0.81 -10.13
CA LEU A 16 5.71 0.17 -9.15
C LEU A 16 4.78 0.23 -7.93
N SER A 17 3.47 0.28 -8.14
CA SER A 17 2.48 0.32 -7.06
C SER A 17 2.50 -0.94 -6.21
N PHE A 18 2.72 -2.10 -6.82
CA PHE A 18 2.93 -3.37 -6.14
C PHE A 18 4.19 -3.34 -5.28
N LEU A 19 5.34 -3.04 -5.88
CA LEU A 19 6.63 -3.01 -5.17
C LEU A 19 6.66 -1.97 -4.04
N ALA A 20 6.04 -0.81 -4.29
CA ALA A 20 5.85 0.26 -3.31
C ALA A 20 5.16 -0.22 -2.04
N SER A 21 4.22 -1.17 -2.19
CA SER A 21 3.46 -1.66 -1.03
C SER A 21 4.04 -2.92 -0.40
N THR A 22 4.83 -3.70 -1.12
CA THR A 22 5.34 -4.97 -0.61
C THR A 22 6.34 -4.75 0.51
N LEU A 23 7.46 -4.05 0.27
CA LEU A 23 8.50 -3.81 1.27
C LEU A 23 9.45 -2.65 0.89
N VAL A 24 9.30 -2.05 -0.28
CA VAL A 24 10.22 -1.02 -0.76
C VAL A 24 9.56 0.34 -0.56
N PRO A 25 10.15 1.27 0.22
CA PRO A 25 9.60 2.61 0.44
C PRO A 25 9.82 3.48 -0.81
N ILE A 26 9.20 3.09 -1.91
CA ILE A 26 9.15 3.85 -3.16
C ILE A 26 7.74 4.40 -3.28
N GLY A 27 7.60 5.72 -3.39
CA GLY A 27 6.30 6.31 -3.70
C GLY A 27 5.87 5.87 -5.10
N SER A 28 4.62 5.41 -5.26
CA SER A 28 4.02 5.13 -6.58
C SER A 28 3.13 6.28 -7.05
N GLU A 29 2.91 7.26 -6.17
CA GLU A 29 2.11 8.46 -6.36
C GLU A 29 2.67 9.35 -7.46
N TRP A 30 4.00 9.50 -7.54
CA TRP A 30 4.63 10.33 -8.58
C TRP A 30 4.34 9.78 -9.98
N LEU A 31 4.38 8.45 -10.16
CA LEU A 31 4.13 7.83 -11.45
C LEU A 31 2.66 8.01 -11.86
N LEU A 32 1.72 7.88 -10.92
CA LEU A 32 0.32 8.21 -11.16
C LEU A 32 0.17 9.67 -11.63
N VAL A 33 0.76 10.63 -10.91
CA VAL A 33 0.70 12.06 -11.27
C VAL A 33 1.28 12.29 -12.67
N THR A 34 2.42 11.69 -13.01
CA THR A 34 3.01 11.84 -14.35
C THR A 34 2.12 11.31 -15.47
N LEU A 35 1.37 10.23 -15.24
CA LEU A 35 0.44 9.69 -16.24
C LEU A 35 -0.78 10.59 -16.42
N LEU A 36 -1.31 11.16 -15.34
CA LEU A 36 -2.42 12.12 -15.39
C LEU A 36 -2.01 13.41 -16.14
N LEU A 37 -0.81 13.92 -15.87
CA LEU A 37 -0.25 15.07 -16.58
C LEU A 37 -0.06 14.81 -18.09
N LYS A 38 0.15 13.55 -18.48
CA LYS A 38 0.21 13.11 -19.89
C LYS A 38 -1.17 12.76 -20.47
N HIS A 39 -2.26 13.23 -19.86
CA HIS A 39 -3.66 13.04 -20.30
C HIS A 39 -4.11 11.58 -20.44
N HIS A 40 -3.55 10.65 -19.66
CA HIS A 40 -4.14 9.31 -19.55
C HIS A 40 -5.49 9.35 -18.81
N ASP A 41 -6.33 8.34 -19.06
CA ASP A 41 -7.60 8.15 -18.35
C ASP A 41 -7.35 8.02 -16.83
N PRO A 42 -7.86 8.97 -16.02
CA PRO A 42 -7.67 8.94 -14.57
C PRO A 42 -8.28 7.72 -13.89
N ALA A 43 -9.42 7.24 -14.36
CA ALA A 43 -10.11 6.11 -13.75
C ALA A 43 -9.31 4.81 -13.93
N LEU A 44 -8.78 4.59 -15.14
CA LEU A 44 -7.92 3.44 -15.43
C LEU A 44 -6.60 3.50 -14.64
N ALA A 45 -5.95 4.67 -14.59
CA ALA A 45 -4.70 4.83 -13.86
C ALA A 45 -4.88 4.59 -12.35
N VAL A 46 -5.94 5.14 -11.75
CA VAL A 46 -6.29 4.90 -10.33
C VAL A 46 -6.62 3.43 -10.09
N GLY A 47 -7.40 2.80 -10.97
CA GLY A 47 -7.75 1.39 -10.84
C GLY A 47 -6.52 0.49 -10.86
N VAL A 48 -5.64 0.65 -11.84
CA VAL A 48 -4.42 -0.15 -12.00
C VAL A 48 -3.45 0.06 -10.82
N ALA A 49 -3.24 1.31 -10.41
CA ALA A 49 -2.41 1.62 -9.25
C ALA A 49 -2.97 1.00 -7.97
N THR A 50 -4.30 1.10 -7.76
CA THR A 50 -4.98 0.52 -6.59
C THR A 50 -4.83 -0.98 -6.54
N VAL A 51 -5.06 -1.69 -7.65
CA VAL A 51 -4.94 -3.16 -7.69
C VAL A 51 -3.50 -3.59 -7.43
N GLY A 52 -2.51 -2.96 -8.07
CA GLY A 52 -1.10 -3.26 -7.83
C GLY A 52 -0.72 -3.05 -6.37
N ASN A 53 -1.08 -1.91 -5.80
CA ASN A 53 -0.76 -1.57 -4.41
C ASN A 53 -1.50 -2.46 -3.40
N TRP A 54 -2.74 -2.85 -3.68
CA TRP A 54 -3.48 -3.80 -2.86
C TRP A 54 -2.85 -5.20 -2.85
N LEU A 55 -2.43 -5.71 -4.01
CA LEU A 55 -1.72 -6.98 -4.10
C LEU A 55 -0.35 -6.95 -3.40
N GLY A 56 0.36 -5.82 -3.46
CA GLY A 56 1.59 -5.63 -2.72
C GLY A 56 1.35 -5.73 -1.20
N ALA A 57 0.34 -5.02 -0.69
CA ALA A 57 -0.03 -5.11 0.72
C ALA A 57 -0.51 -6.50 1.15
N CYS A 58 -1.24 -7.23 0.30
CA CYS A 58 -1.59 -8.63 0.56
C CYS A 58 -0.34 -9.51 0.69
N THR A 59 0.70 -9.22 -0.09
CA THR A 59 2.01 -9.89 0.00
C THR A 59 2.69 -9.54 1.33
N THR A 60 2.72 -8.27 1.73
CA THR A 60 3.27 -7.83 3.02
C THR A 60 2.54 -8.46 4.20
N TYR A 61 1.22 -8.54 4.12
CA TYR A 61 0.39 -9.20 5.11
C TYR A 61 0.69 -10.71 5.18
N ALA A 62 0.85 -11.38 4.03
CA ALA A 62 1.25 -12.79 4.00
C ALA A 62 2.65 -13.01 4.61
N ILE A 63 3.59 -12.10 4.33
CA ILE A 63 4.92 -12.08 4.97
C ILE A 63 4.79 -11.91 6.49
N GLY A 64 3.90 -11.05 6.97
CA GLY A 64 3.64 -10.89 8.40
C GLY A 64 3.03 -12.15 9.03
N MET A 65 2.11 -12.80 8.33
CA MET A 65 1.43 -14.00 8.80
C MET A 65 2.33 -15.24 8.86
N TRP A 66 3.19 -15.42 7.85
CA TRP A 66 4.01 -16.63 7.67
C TRP A 66 5.50 -16.43 7.94
N GLY A 67 5.98 -15.19 8.06
CA GLY A 67 7.40 -14.88 8.23
C GLY A 67 8.01 -15.41 9.54
N GLY A 68 7.18 -15.69 10.54
CA GLY A 68 7.63 -16.19 11.83
C GLY A 68 8.52 -15.19 12.60
N PRO A 69 8.90 -15.53 13.85
CA PRO A 69 9.64 -14.61 14.72
C PRO A 69 11.01 -14.22 14.17
N PHE A 70 11.64 -15.12 13.40
CA PHE A 70 12.97 -14.94 12.84
C PHE A 70 13.00 -13.90 11.71
N LEU A 71 12.09 -13.96 10.74
CA LEU A 71 12.03 -13.00 9.63
C LEU A 71 11.64 -11.61 10.16
N VAL A 72 10.66 -11.56 11.06
CA VAL A 72 10.16 -10.32 11.66
C VAL A 72 11.24 -9.60 12.47
N ARG A 73 11.98 -10.31 13.34
CA ARG A 73 13.03 -9.68 14.16
C ARG A 73 14.31 -9.38 13.38
N ARG A 74 14.76 -10.28 12.50
CA ARG A 74 16.11 -10.17 11.88
C ARG A 74 16.09 -9.42 10.56
N VAL A 75 15.06 -9.61 9.73
CA VAL A 75 14.96 -8.99 8.40
C VAL A 75 14.19 -7.67 8.47
N LEU A 76 13.08 -7.65 9.21
CA LEU A 76 12.23 -6.45 9.31
C LEU A 76 12.60 -5.56 10.50
N ARG A 77 13.55 -6.00 11.35
CA ARG A 77 14.07 -5.27 12.53
C ARG A 77 12.95 -4.74 13.44
N ILE A 78 11.84 -5.50 13.52
CA ILE A 78 10.74 -5.16 14.41
C ILE A 78 11.14 -5.55 15.82
N ASP A 79 11.37 -4.53 16.66
CA ASP A 79 11.73 -4.68 18.05
C ASP A 79 10.49 -4.95 18.93
N GLU A 80 10.68 -5.50 20.13
CA GLU A 80 9.59 -5.77 21.08
C GLU A 80 8.79 -4.52 21.43
N ALA A 81 9.42 -3.34 21.39
CA ALA A 81 8.74 -2.07 21.58
C ALA A 81 7.70 -1.77 20.49
N THR A 82 7.95 -2.18 19.25
CA THR A 82 7.04 -2.02 18.12
C THR A 82 5.90 -3.03 18.21
N GLU A 83 6.19 -4.26 18.61
CA GLU A 83 5.19 -5.31 18.87
C GLU A 83 4.24 -4.90 20.01
N ARG A 84 4.76 -4.42 21.14
CA ARG A 84 3.94 -3.90 22.26
C ARG A 84 3.17 -2.63 21.91
N ARG A 85 3.69 -1.79 21.00
CA ARG A 85 2.95 -0.64 20.46
C ARG A 85 1.82 -1.10 19.55
N ALA A 86 2.07 -2.08 18.68
CA ALA A 86 1.07 -2.69 17.82
C ALA A 86 -0.06 -3.31 18.65
N ASP A 87 0.27 -4.10 19.68
CA ASP A 87 -0.72 -4.66 20.61
C ASP A 87 -1.56 -3.59 21.32
N ARG A 88 -0.94 -2.48 21.74
CA ARG A 88 -1.68 -1.35 22.33
C ARG A 88 -2.58 -0.65 21.32
N LEU A 89 -2.09 -0.45 20.09
CA LEU A 89 -2.85 0.20 19.02
C LEU A 89 -4.03 -0.69 18.60
N TYR A 90 -3.80 -2.00 18.47
CA TYR A 90 -4.83 -3.00 18.16
C TYR A 90 -5.80 -3.21 19.32
N GLY A 91 -5.33 -3.22 20.57
CA GLY A 91 -6.20 -3.28 21.74
C GLY A 91 -7.11 -2.07 21.86
N ARG A 92 -6.66 -0.89 21.40
CA ARG A 92 -7.42 0.36 21.48
C ARG A 92 -8.32 0.63 20.26
N TYR A 93 -7.85 0.33 19.05
CA TYR A 93 -8.54 0.66 17.78
C TYR A 93 -8.97 -0.56 16.98
N GLY A 94 -8.53 -1.77 17.36
CA GLY A 94 -8.85 -3.01 16.67
C GLY A 94 -8.46 -3.00 15.20
N SER A 95 -9.27 -3.67 14.39
CA SER A 95 -9.09 -3.75 12.94
C SER A 95 -9.15 -2.38 12.26
N TRP A 96 -9.80 -1.38 12.86
CA TRP A 96 -9.97 -0.04 12.27
C TRP A 96 -8.65 0.71 12.11
N SER A 97 -7.62 0.35 12.87
CA SER A 97 -6.26 0.86 12.67
C SER A 97 -5.72 0.63 11.23
N LEU A 98 -6.22 -0.39 10.52
CA LEU A 98 -5.84 -0.67 9.14
C LEU A 98 -6.38 0.35 8.13
N LEU A 99 -7.43 1.12 8.46
CA LEU A 99 -7.87 2.23 7.59
C LEU A 99 -6.83 3.35 7.52
N PHE A 100 -6.01 3.50 8.57
CA PHE A 100 -4.90 4.42 8.56
C PHE A 100 -3.76 3.97 7.65
N SER A 101 -3.86 2.79 7.00
CA SER A 101 -2.87 2.36 6.01
C SER A 101 -2.82 3.23 4.75
N TRP A 102 -3.76 4.16 4.59
CA TRP A 102 -3.74 5.13 3.51
C TRP A 102 -2.67 6.22 3.70
N LEU A 103 -2.14 6.40 4.92
CA LEU A 103 -1.12 7.40 5.21
C LEU A 103 0.21 7.01 4.54
N PRO A 104 0.86 7.95 3.83
CA PRO A 104 2.16 7.69 3.22
C PRO A 104 3.16 7.31 4.31
N VAL A 105 4.08 6.37 4.01
CA VAL A 105 5.15 5.86 4.89
C VAL A 105 4.68 4.92 6.01
N ILE A 106 3.51 5.13 6.61
CA ILE A 106 3.03 4.34 7.77
C ILE A 106 2.20 3.11 7.33
N GLY A 107 1.67 3.12 6.10
CA GLY A 107 0.68 2.14 5.68
C GLY A 107 1.15 0.70 5.50
N ASP A 108 2.31 0.49 4.88
CA ASP A 108 2.81 -0.87 4.65
C ASP A 108 3.29 -1.57 5.93
N PRO A 109 3.94 -0.87 6.90
CA PRO A 109 4.15 -1.42 8.24
C PRO A 109 2.86 -1.85 8.95
N LEU A 110 1.76 -1.10 8.80
CA LEU A 110 0.46 -1.51 9.34
C LEU A 110 -0.06 -2.79 8.70
N CYS A 111 0.18 -2.99 7.40
CA CYS A 111 -0.23 -4.20 6.69
C CYS A 111 0.54 -5.43 7.18
N LEU A 112 1.85 -5.27 7.38
CA LEU A 112 2.72 -6.29 7.97
C LEU A 112 2.25 -6.68 9.38
N VAL A 113 2.00 -5.68 10.24
CA VAL A 113 1.50 -5.88 11.60
C VAL A 113 0.14 -6.60 11.59
N GLY A 114 -0.76 -6.24 10.66
CA GLY A 114 -2.03 -6.95 10.49
C GLY A 114 -1.85 -8.44 10.15
N GLY A 115 -0.79 -8.79 9.41
CA GLY A 115 -0.38 -10.16 9.14
C GLY A 115 0.13 -10.89 10.38
N ILE A 116 1.04 -10.25 11.14
CA ILE A 116 1.60 -10.79 12.39
C ILE A 116 0.49 -11.09 13.39
N LEU A 117 -0.47 -10.17 13.53
CA LEU A 117 -1.63 -10.32 14.41
C LEU A 117 -2.73 -11.23 13.84
N ARG A 118 -2.52 -11.84 12.67
CA ARG A 118 -3.45 -12.77 11.99
C ARG A 118 -4.87 -12.24 11.86
N VAL A 119 -5.01 -10.96 11.52
CA VAL A 119 -6.30 -10.31 11.29
C VAL A 119 -7.04 -11.03 10.17
N ARG A 120 -8.36 -11.24 10.25
CA ARG A 120 -9.10 -11.94 9.18
C ARG A 120 -8.85 -11.28 7.81
N PHE A 121 -8.36 -12.05 6.84
CA PHE A 121 -7.95 -11.55 5.51
C PHE A 121 -9.02 -10.72 4.80
N ILE A 122 -10.30 -11.08 4.94
CA ILE A 122 -11.42 -10.32 4.35
C ILE A 122 -11.47 -8.89 4.93
N ARG A 123 -11.38 -8.76 6.26
CA ARG A 123 -11.39 -7.44 6.91
C ARG A 123 -10.15 -6.63 6.51
N PHE A 124 -8.99 -7.28 6.51
CA PHE A 124 -7.75 -6.67 6.04
C PHE A 124 -7.89 -6.12 4.61
N SER A 125 -8.31 -6.97 3.68
CA SER A 125 -8.45 -6.61 2.26
C SER A 125 -9.42 -5.46 2.04
N LEU A 126 -10.58 -5.47 2.71
CA LEU A 126 -11.57 -4.40 2.56
C LEU A 126 -11.05 -3.05 3.11
N LEU A 127 -10.42 -3.06 4.28
CA LEU A 127 -9.93 -1.84 4.93
C LEU A 127 -8.73 -1.25 4.17
N VAL A 128 -7.77 -2.10 3.78
CA VAL A 128 -6.58 -1.66 3.06
C VAL A 128 -6.89 -1.30 1.61
N GLY A 129 -7.75 -2.08 0.95
CA GLY A 129 -8.20 -1.79 -0.41
C GLY A 129 -8.94 -0.45 -0.49
N SER A 130 -9.86 -0.19 0.44
CA SER A 130 -10.57 1.11 0.50
C SER A 130 -9.64 2.27 0.81
N GLY A 131 -8.69 2.12 1.75
CA GLY A 131 -7.69 3.15 2.05
C GLY A 131 -6.80 3.49 0.85
N LYS A 132 -6.28 2.48 0.13
CA LYS A 132 -5.44 2.68 -1.05
C LYS A 132 -6.21 3.30 -2.21
N LEU A 133 -7.45 2.87 -2.43
CA LEU A 133 -8.34 3.48 -3.42
C LEU A 133 -8.57 4.96 -3.09
N ALA A 134 -8.90 5.28 -1.84
CA ALA A 134 -9.15 6.65 -1.40
C ALA A 134 -7.91 7.55 -1.62
N ARG A 135 -6.70 7.05 -1.30
CA ARG A 135 -5.44 7.77 -1.54
C ARG A 135 -5.25 8.10 -3.03
N TYR A 136 -5.35 7.11 -3.90
CA TYR A 136 -5.13 7.32 -5.33
C TYR A 136 -6.23 8.17 -5.98
N ALA A 137 -7.48 7.99 -5.57
CA ALA A 137 -8.60 8.83 -6.01
C ALA A 137 -8.40 10.29 -5.58
N PHE A 138 -7.95 10.54 -4.35
CA PHE A 138 -7.67 11.88 -3.86
C PHE A 138 -6.53 12.56 -4.63
N ILE A 139 -5.43 11.84 -4.86
CA ILE A 139 -4.29 12.33 -5.64
C ILE A 139 -4.73 12.64 -7.09
N ALA A 140 -5.49 11.74 -7.69
CA ALA A 140 -6.00 11.94 -9.05
C ALA A 140 -6.93 13.15 -9.13
N TRP A 141 -7.83 13.32 -8.16
CA TRP A 141 -8.74 14.46 -8.09
C TRP A 141 -7.99 15.79 -7.95
N ILE A 142 -6.99 15.87 -7.06
CA ILE A 142 -6.14 17.07 -6.92
C ILE A 142 -5.41 17.36 -8.23
N THR A 143 -4.84 16.34 -8.86
CA THR A 143 -4.04 16.50 -10.08
C THR A 143 -4.91 16.99 -11.23
N VAL A 144 -6.04 16.34 -11.48
CA VAL A 144 -6.96 16.71 -12.57
C VAL A 144 -7.58 18.09 -12.36
N ARG A 145 -7.87 18.47 -11.11
CA ARG A 145 -8.42 19.81 -10.79
C ARG A 145 -7.36 20.92 -10.86
N GLY A 146 -6.09 20.58 -10.70
CA GLY A 146 -4.96 21.51 -10.78
C GLY A 146 -4.38 21.69 -12.19
N MET A 147 -4.82 20.88 -13.16
CA MET A 147 -4.54 21.05 -14.60
C MET A 147 -5.53 22.03 -15.23
#